data_AF-A0A535SKC1-F1
#
_entry.id   AF-A0A535SKC1-F1
#
_cell.length_a   1.000
_cell.length_b   1.000
_cell.length_c   1.000
_cell.angle_alpha   90.00
_cell.angle_beta   90.00
_cell.angle_gamma   90.00
#
_symmetry.space_group_name_H-M   'P 1'
#
loop_
_entity.id
_entity.type
_entity.pdbx_description
1 polymer ?
#
loop_
_entity_poly.entity_id
_entity_poly.type
_entity_poly.pdbx_seq_one_letter_code
_entity_poly.pdbx_strand_id
1 'polypeptide(L)'
;METSFSATYRTHPVHVFPWLEIQAGHNTLAEALYQLVSISPASQLIVIDGFVGLQWEIFISALQTALHRLTPHTRWLSTETCFRPAAEIRDLLALSLTSDPVFGRFFRGHLEELWDPDKLAALRTSIAHHMLMDRNVVTPLVGVRPPPSPSSNEGAGVRPDLLTIVYGFGASYVTSAGVQVYVDVPKDRGQQLAAQGFVCNVGAAEPEGFGAMYKRMYFVDWPMLNRLKRTALPHMDLFVDGTESTAPSFVSGVAFRHALRELAQQPFRVKPWFAPGPWGGQWMKEQFGLPPEQP
;
A
#
# COMPACT_ATOMS: atom_id res chain seq x y z
N MET A 1 -51.64 15.84 -24.64
CA MET A 1 -50.23 16.22 -24.39
C MET A 1 -49.55 14.98 -23.84
N GLU A 2 -49.00 14.14 -24.72
CA GLU A 2 -48.23 12.96 -24.30
C GLU A 2 -46.84 13.44 -23.88
N THR A 3 -46.57 13.43 -22.58
CA THR A 3 -45.22 13.58 -22.04
C THR A 3 -44.45 12.30 -22.36
N SER A 4 -43.68 12.36 -23.46
CA SER A 4 -42.65 11.37 -23.77
C SER A 4 -41.63 11.32 -22.63
N PHE A 5 -41.78 10.34 -21.73
CA PHE A 5 -40.73 10.00 -20.78
C PHE A 5 -39.65 9.21 -21.52
N SER A 6 -38.65 9.94 -22.03
CA SER A 6 -37.40 9.31 -22.48
C SER A 6 -36.72 8.68 -21.27
N ALA A 7 -36.63 7.34 -21.26
CA ALA A 7 -35.90 6.61 -20.24
C ALA A 7 -34.41 7.00 -20.31
N THR A 8 -33.97 7.81 -19.34
CA THR A 8 -32.60 8.32 -19.20
C THR A 8 -31.69 7.31 -18.49
N TYR A 9 -31.74 6.04 -18.89
CA TYR A 9 -30.91 5.01 -18.29
C TYR A 9 -29.43 5.22 -18.66
N ARG A 10 -28.66 5.81 -17.75
CA ARG A 10 -27.21 5.95 -17.89
C ARG A 10 -26.54 4.61 -17.60
N THR A 11 -26.04 3.96 -18.64
CA THR A 11 -25.30 2.70 -18.53
C THR A 11 -23.99 2.83 -17.77
N HIS A 12 -23.42 4.03 -17.70
CA HIS A 12 -22.19 4.32 -16.97
C HIS A 12 -22.42 5.52 -16.05
N PRO A 13 -23.10 5.33 -14.91
CA PRO A 13 -23.27 6.42 -13.96
C PRO A 13 -21.89 6.84 -13.45
N VAL A 14 -21.61 8.15 -13.53
CA VAL A 14 -20.39 8.76 -13.01
C VAL A 14 -20.80 9.66 -11.85
N HIS A 15 -20.14 9.50 -10.72
CA HIS A 15 -20.22 10.43 -9.61
C HIS A 15 -18.98 11.34 -9.67
N VAL A 16 -19.18 12.65 -9.64
CA VAL A 16 -18.11 13.63 -9.72
C VAL A 16 -17.94 14.26 -8.34
N PHE A 17 -16.70 14.40 -7.88
CA PHE A 17 -16.35 15.11 -6.65
C PHE A 17 -15.67 16.43 -7.01
N PRO A 18 -16.39 17.56 -7.07
CA PRO A 18 -15.79 18.84 -7.45
C PRO A 18 -14.72 19.34 -6.46
N TRP A 19 -14.77 18.84 -5.22
CA TRP A 19 -13.88 19.18 -4.12
C TRP A 19 -12.65 18.27 -4.02
N LEU A 20 -12.62 17.15 -4.77
CA LEU A 20 -11.54 16.16 -4.67
C LEU A 20 -10.41 16.52 -5.64
N GLU A 21 -9.25 16.85 -5.08
CA GLU A 21 -8.03 17.04 -5.86
C GLU A 21 -7.20 15.74 -5.85
N ILE A 22 -6.86 15.25 -7.04
CA ILE A 22 -5.97 14.10 -7.24
C ILE A 22 -4.62 14.62 -7.70
N GLN A 23 -3.59 14.29 -6.94
CA GLN A 23 -2.21 14.63 -7.26
C GLN A 23 -1.52 13.44 -7.93
N ALA A 24 -0.44 13.70 -8.67
CA ALA A 24 0.27 12.66 -9.41
C ALA A 24 1.79 12.87 -9.43
N GLY A 25 2.50 11.75 -9.53
CA GLY A 25 3.96 11.67 -9.67
C GLY A 25 4.72 11.59 -8.34
N HIS A 26 5.89 10.95 -8.39
CA HIS A 26 6.77 10.77 -7.24
C HIS A 26 7.28 12.07 -6.63
N ASN A 27 7.50 13.10 -7.45
CA ASN A 27 8.00 14.40 -6.98
C ASN A 27 6.95 15.06 -6.07
N THR A 28 5.72 15.16 -6.55
CA THR A 28 4.57 15.69 -5.82
C THR A 28 4.29 14.86 -4.56
N LEU A 29 4.38 13.52 -4.65
CA LEU A 29 4.24 12.64 -3.49
C LEU A 29 5.33 12.89 -2.45
N ALA A 30 6.60 13.01 -2.86
CA ALA A 30 7.71 13.30 -1.98
C ALA A 30 7.55 14.66 -1.27
N GLU A 31 7.10 15.69 -2.00
CA GLU A 31 6.80 17.01 -1.45
C GLU A 31 5.68 16.95 -0.40
N ALA A 32 4.58 16.26 -0.71
CA ALA A 32 3.47 16.07 0.24
C ALA A 32 3.92 15.34 1.51
N LEU A 33 4.71 14.27 1.37
CA LEU A 33 5.28 13.53 2.51
C LEU A 33 6.21 14.41 3.35
N TYR A 34 7.10 15.17 2.69
CA TYR A 34 8.02 16.07 3.37
C TYR A 34 7.28 17.16 4.15
N GLN A 35 6.22 17.72 3.58
CA GLN A 35 5.36 18.70 4.26
C GLN A 35 4.65 18.08 5.48
N LEU A 36 4.05 16.89 5.33
CA LEU A 36 3.37 16.21 6.44
C LEU A 36 4.29 15.93 7.62
N VAL A 37 5.53 15.47 7.34
CA VAL A 37 6.52 15.22 8.40
C VAL A 37 7.01 16.53 9.03
N SER A 38 7.15 17.60 8.24
CA SER A 38 7.61 18.90 8.74
C SER A 38 6.63 19.54 9.74
N ILE A 39 5.33 19.24 9.64
CA ILE A 39 4.29 19.72 10.56
C ILE A 39 4.31 18.94 11.89
N SER A 40 4.84 17.71 11.90
CA SER A 40 5.05 16.91 13.12
C SER A 40 6.51 16.45 13.26
N PRO A 41 7.42 17.36 13.69
CA PRO A 41 8.84 17.06 13.84
C PRO A 41 9.13 15.91 14.82
N ALA A 42 8.19 15.62 15.73
CA ALA A 42 8.28 14.52 16.69
C ALA A 42 8.21 13.12 16.04
N SER A 43 7.92 13.03 14.76
CA SER A 43 7.82 11.77 14.03
C SER A 43 8.46 11.90 12.65
N GLN A 44 9.80 12.05 12.59
CA GLN A 44 10.61 11.90 11.36
C GLN A 44 10.52 10.47 10.78
N LEU A 45 9.31 9.99 10.59
CA LEU A 45 8.90 8.63 10.33
C LEU A 45 7.75 8.67 9.33
N ILE A 46 7.96 8.01 8.21
CA ILE A 46 6.93 7.72 7.21
C ILE A 46 6.74 6.20 7.19
N VAL A 47 5.48 5.77 7.17
CA VAL A 47 5.10 4.36 7.09
C VAL A 47 4.35 4.15 5.79
N ILE A 48 4.90 3.32 4.90
CA ILE A 48 4.34 3.03 3.58
C ILE A 48 3.91 1.56 3.54
N ASP A 49 2.63 1.31 3.83
CA ASP A 49 2.03 0.00 3.65
C ASP A 49 1.54 -0.17 2.22
N GLY A 50 1.42 -1.41 1.75
CA GLY A 50 0.97 -1.67 0.39
C GLY A 50 0.30 -3.01 0.18
N PHE A 51 -0.36 -3.13 -0.96
CA PHE A 51 -1.08 -4.35 -1.34
C PHE A 51 -0.26 -5.22 -2.30
N VAL A 52 -0.51 -6.53 -2.29
CA VAL A 52 0.17 -7.48 -3.20
C VAL A 52 -0.12 -7.13 -4.66
N GLY A 53 0.91 -7.19 -5.49
CA GLY A 53 0.86 -6.75 -6.90
C GLY A 53 1.48 -5.36 -7.13
N LEU A 54 1.92 -4.67 -6.08
CA LEU A 54 2.77 -3.48 -6.21
C LEU A 54 4.20 -3.86 -6.62
N GLN A 55 4.76 -3.15 -7.59
CA GLN A 55 6.17 -3.26 -7.96
C GLN A 55 7.02 -2.43 -6.99
N TRP A 56 7.21 -2.95 -5.77
CA TRP A 56 7.87 -2.25 -4.67
C TRP A 56 9.22 -1.64 -5.05
N GLU A 57 10.07 -2.36 -5.77
CA GLU A 57 11.40 -1.87 -6.18
C GLU A 57 11.30 -0.61 -7.05
N ILE A 58 10.41 -0.61 -8.05
CA ILE A 58 10.20 0.53 -8.96
C ILE A 58 9.67 1.73 -8.18
N PHE A 59 8.61 1.50 -7.39
CA PHE A 59 7.95 2.56 -6.61
C PHE A 59 8.92 3.20 -5.61
N ILE A 60 9.64 2.38 -4.84
CA ILE A 60 10.54 2.85 -3.79
C ILE A 60 11.77 3.52 -4.38
N SER A 61 12.35 2.99 -5.46
CA SER A 61 13.51 3.60 -6.14
C SER A 61 13.18 5.00 -6.69
N ALA A 62 12.01 5.15 -7.32
CA ALA A 62 11.54 6.44 -7.82
C ALA A 62 11.24 7.42 -6.66
N LEU A 63 10.60 6.95 -5.58
CA LEU A 63 10.33 7.77 -4.41
C LEU A 63 11.61 8.17 -3.65
N GLN A 64 12.60 7.28 -3.54
CA GLN A 64 13.93 7.55 -2.99
C GLN A 64 14.60 8.69 -3.74
N THR A 65 14.62 8.59 -5.08
CA THR A 65 15.17 9.62 -5.96
C THR A 65 14.47 10.97 -5.75
N ALA A 66 13.15 10.95 -5.55
CA ALA A 66 12.37 12.16 -5.31
C ALA A 66 12.64 12.78 -3.92
N LEU A 67 12.64 11.97 -2.86
CA LEU A 67 12.88 12.43 -1.50
C LEU A 67 14.33 12.88 -1.28
N HIS A 68 15.32 12.24 -1.92
CA HIS A 68 16.72 12.62 -1.79
C HIS A 68 16.99 14.08 -2.20
N ARG A 69 16.20 14.64 -3.13
CA ARG A 69 16.29 16.05 -3.53
C ARG A 69 15.77 17.03 -2.47
N LEU A 70 14.90 16.57 -1.58
CA LEU A 70 14.30 17.37 -0.51
C LEU A 70 15.07 17.19 0.81
N THR A 71 15.43 15.95 1.12
CA THR A 71 16.22 15.57 2.29
C THR A 71 17.20 14.45 1.94
N PRO A 72 18.51 14.73 1.94
CA PRO A 72 19.51 13.73 1.53
C PRO A 72 19.68 12.62 2.58
N HIS A 73 19.38 12.90 3.85
CA HIS A 73 19.53 11.96 4.96
C HIS A 73 18.22 11.19 5.15
N THR A 74 18.09 10.07 4.42
CA THR A 74 16.97 9.15 4.57
C THR A 74 17.45 7.77 4.97
N ARG A 75 16.67 7.10 5.81
CA ARG A 75 16.86 5.70 6.20
C ARG A 75 15.65 4.89 5.78
N TRP A 76 15.88 3.82 5.03
CA TRP A 76 14.82 2.98 4.46
C TRP A 76 14.84 1.60 5.11
N LEU A 77 13.71 1.19 5.68
CA LEU A 77 13.54 -0.06 6.41
C LEU A 77 12.41 -0.87 5.77
N SER A 78 12.75 -1.98 5.12
CA SER A 78 11.76 -2.88 4.52
C SER A 78 11.28 -3.92 5.53
N THR A 79 9.96 -4.06 5.64
CA THR A 79 9.29 -5.16 6.36
C THR A 79 9.53 -6.52 5.72
N GLU A 80 9.91 -6.57 4.44
CA GLU A 80 10.18 -7.83 3.76
C GLU A 80 11.40 -8.55 4.33
N THR A 81 12.34 -7.80 4.90
CA THR A 81 13.52 -8.37 5.58
C THR A 81 13.16 -9.18 6.83
N CYS A 82 11.98 -8.95 7.39
CA CYS A 82 11.47 -9.65 8.56
C CYS A 82 10.76 -10.97 8.22
N PHE A 83 10.53 -11.30 6.94
CA PHE A 83 9.87 -12.56 6.60
C PHE A 83 10.71 -13.77 7.01
N ARG A 84 10.00 -14.83 7.41
CA ARG A 84 10.54 -16.18 7.50
C ARG A 84 11.10 -16.62 6.15
N PRO A 85 12.03 -17.58 6.09
CA PRO A 85 12.47 -18.17 4.83
C PRO A 85 11.28 -18.65 4.00
N ALA A 86 11.35 -18.47 2.67
CA ALA A 86 10.24 -18.79 1.77
C ALA A 86 9.77 -20.26 1.88
N ALA A 87 10.68 -21.19 2.21
CA ALA A 87 10.34 -22.59 2.45
C ALA A 87 9.45 -22.78 3.69
N GLU A 88 9.74 -22.08 4.78
CA GLU A 88 8.92 -22.13 6.01
C GLU A 88 7.55 -21.50 5.77
N ILE A 89 7.49 -20.38 5.03
CA ILE A 89 6.22 -19.76 4.63
C ILE A 89 5.38 -20.73 3.79
N ARG A 90 5.99 -21.44 2.85
CA ARG A 90 5.29 -22.45 2.05
C ARG A 90 4.71 -23.56 2.92
N ASP A 91 5.45 -24.02 3.92
CA ASP A 91 4.99 -25.05 4.84
C ASP A 91 3.82 -24.57 5.71
N LEU A 92 3.88 -23.33 6.23
CA LEU A 92 2.78 -22.68 6.96
C LEU A 92 1.50 -22.59 6.12
N LEU A 93 1.66 -22.31 4.82
CA LEU A 93 0.54 -22.13 3.90
C LEU A 93 0.02 -23.43 3.27
N ALA A 94 0.69 -24.57 3.50
CA ALA A 94 0.37 -25.83 2.84
C ALA A 94 -1.08 -26.30 3.06
N LEU A 95 -1.62 -26.08 4.26
CA LEU A 95 -3.02 -26.42 4.59
C LEU A 95 -4.04 -25.54 3.84
N SER A 96 -3.67 -24.30 3.54
CA SER A 96 -4.50 -23.37 2.76
C SER A 96 -4.36 -23.60 1.27
N LEU A 97 -3.16 -23.88 0.77
CA LEU A 97 -2.97 -24.10 -0.65
C LEU A 97 -3.49 -25.47 -1.07
N THR A 98 -3.33 -26.53 -0.29
CA THR A 98 -3.72 -27.92 -0.66
C THR A 98 -3.00 -28.42 -1.93
N SER A 99 -3.17 -29.70 -2.27
CA SER A 99 -2.57 -30.32 -3.45
C SER A 99 -3.38 -30.15 -4.74
N ASP A 100 -4.61 -29.65 -4.66
CA ASP A 100 -5.43 -29.37 -5.85
C ASP A 100 -4.73 -28.29 -6.70
N PRO A 101 -4.71 -28.33 -8.03
CA PRO A 101 -4.01 -27.31 -8.82
C PRO A 101 -4.69 -25.93 -8.83
N VAL A 102 -6.00 -25.87 -8.55
CA VAL A 102 -6.83 -24.66 -8.71
C VAL A 102 -7.37 -24.17 -7.36
N PHE A 103 -7.91 -25.08 -6.55
CA PHE A 103 -8.64 -24.74 -5.33
C PHE A 103 -7.77 -24.82 -4.08
N GLY A 104 -8.04 -23.91 -3.14
CA GLY A 104 -7.46 -23.90 -1.81
C GLY A 104 -8.53 -23.63 -0.76
N ARG A 105 -8.09 -23.45 0.48
CA ARG A 105 -8.89 -23.01 1.62
C ARG A 105 -8.45 -21.61 2.00
N PHE A 106 -9.42 -20.72 2.21
CA PHE A 106 -9.12 -19.35 2.66
C PHE A 106 -8.27 -19.37 3.93
N PHE A 107 -7.10 -18.74 3.85
CA PHE A 107 -6.20 -18.54 4.96
C PHE A 107 -6.88 -17.63 5.99
N ARG A 108 -6.98 -18.14 7.22
CA ARG A 108 -7.58 -17.43 8.35
C ARG A 108 -6.54 -16.85 9.32
N GLY A 109 -5.27 -17.22 9.14
CA GLY A 109 -4.16 -16.69 9.92
C GLY A 109 -3.82 -15.25 9.53
N HIS A 110 -2.81 -14.69 10.20
CA HIS A 110 -2.38 -13.29 10.12
C HIS A 110 -1.03 -13.12 9.42
N LEU A 111 -0.72 -11.90 8.95
CA LEU A 111 0.57 -11.61 8.31
C LEU A 111 1.73 -11.83 9.29
N GLU A 112 1.48 -11.57 10.57
CA GLU A 112 2.43 -11.83 11.66
C GLU A 112 2.98 -13.26 11.67
N GLU A 113 2.19 -14.24 11.24
CA GLU A 113 2.62 -15.65 11.20
C GLU A 113 3.72 -15.87 10.15
N LEU A 114 3.77 -15.03 9.11
CA LEU A 114 4.79 -15.10 8.05
C LEU A 114 6.10 -14.41 8.44
N TRP A 115 6.09 -13.56 9.47
CA TRP A 115 7.29 -12.90 9.98
C TRP A 115 8.04 -13.75 10.99
N ASP A 116 9.36 -13.59 10.97
CA ASP A 116 10.25 -14.02 12.03
C ASP A 116 10.06 -13.05 13.22
N PRO A 117 9.67 -13.55 14.41
CA PRO A 117 9.35 -12.71 15.55
C PRO A 117 10.56 -11.91 16.06
N ASP A 118 11.77 -12.48 15.99
CA ASP A 118 12.98 -11.82 16.46
C ASP A 118 13.38 -10.69 15.53
N LYS A 119 13.29 -10.91 14.20
CA LYS A 119 13.53 -9.85 13.21
C LYS A 119 12.51 -8.72 13.33
N LEU A 120 11.23 -9.05 13.54
CA LEU A 120 10.19 -8.05 13.72
C LEU A 120 10.40 -7.23 15.01
N ALA A 121 10.80 -7.88 16.11
CA ALA A 121 11.12 -7.19 17.36
C ALA A 121 12.35 -6.28 17.20
N ALA A 122 13.37 -6.72 16.47
CA ALA A 122 14.54 -5.92 16.14
C ALA A 122 14.18 -4.70 15.29
N LEU A 123 13.31 -4.87 14.28
CA LEU A 123 12.80 -3.76 13.46
C LEU A 123 12.05 -2.73 14.31
N ARG A 124 11.12 -3.16 15.18
CA ARG A 124 10.39 -2.27 16.09
C ARG A 124 11.33 -1.52 17.05
N THR A 125 12.33 -2.21 17.60
CA THR A 125 13.34 -1.59 18.47
C THR A 125 14.15 -0.55 17.72
N SER A 126 14.54 -0.84 16.48
CA SER A 126 15.27 0.09 15.62
C SER A 126 14.46 1.35 15.30
N ILE A 127 13.15 1.22 15.10
CA ILE A 127 12.25 2.37 14.88
C ILE A 127 12.14 3.19 16.19
N ALA A 128 11.91 2.54 17.33
CA ALA A 128 11.75 3.20 18.61
C ALA A 128 13.00 3.96 19.07
N HIS A 129 14.20 3.41 18.86
CA HIS A 129 15.46 4.06 19.22
C HIS A 129 15.62 5.41 18.51
N HIS A 130 15.25 5.50 17.23
CA HIS A 130 15.26 6.77 16.49
C HIS A 130 14.30 7.80 17.10
N MET A 131 13.08 7.37 17.43
CA MET A 131 12.08 8.24 18.04
C MET A 131 12.48 8.77 19.43
N LEU A 132 13.33 8.03 20.15
CA LEU A 132 13.85 8.44 21.46
C LEU A 132 15.07 9.37 21.35
N MET A 133 15.94 9.15 20.37
CA MET A 133 17.08 10.03 20.12
C MET A 133 16.63 11.44 19.70
N ASP A 134 15.59 11.54 18.86
CA ASP A 134 15.02 12.83 18.45
C ASP A 134 14.38 13.61 19.63
N ARG A 135 13.85 12.90 20.65
CA ARG A 135 13.26 13.53 21.83
C ARG A 135 14.29 14.11 22.81
N ASN A 136 15.49 13.53 22.88
CA ASN A 136 16.55 13.99 23.79
C ASN A 136 17.35 15.20 23.27
N VAL A 137 17.05 15.70 22.06
CA VAL A 137 17.69 16.93 21.52
C VAL A 137 17.01 18.21 22.05
N VAL A 138 15.88 18.12 22.77
CA VAL A 138 15.30 19.25 23.50
C VAL A 138 15.91 19.34 24.90
N THR A 139 17.07 19.98 25.02
CA THR A 139 17.67 20.33 26.32
C THR A 139 16.73 21.21 27.14
N PRO A 140 16.53 20.98 28.45
CA PRO A 140 15.83 21.94 29.30
C PRO A 140 16.68 23.21 29.42
N LEU A 141 16.15 24.34 28.99
CA LEU A 141 16.75 25.65 29.26
C LEU A 141 16.68 25.94 30.76
N VAL A 142 17.78 25.70 31.48
CA VAL A 142 18.04 26.29 32.79
C VAL A 142 19.38 27.02 32.72
N GLY A 143 19.34 28.34 32.78
CA GLY A 143 20.52 29.19 32.88
C GLY A 143 20.36 30.51 32.16
N VAL A 144 19.85 31.52 32.88
CA VAL A 144 19.77 32.91 32.42
C VAL A 144 21.18 33.43 32.08
N ARG A 145 21.39 33.84 30.82
CA ARG A 145 22.52 34.68 30.41
C ARG A 145 21.99 35.78 29.48
N PRO A 146 22.42 37.06 29.62
CA PRO A 146 21.85 38.16 28.87
C PRO A 146 22.28 38.15 27.40
N PRO A 147 21.53 38.82 26.50
CA PRO A 147 21.65 38.61 25.05
C PRO A 147 22.85 39.34 24.46
N PRO A 148 23.53 38.78 23.43
CA PRO A 148 24.24 39.58 22.46
C PRO A 148 23.30 40.08 21.35
N SER A 149 23.62 41.25 20.81
CA SER A 149 22.91 42.03 19.79
C SER A 149 22.70 41.27 18.45
N PRO A 150 21.77 41.72 17.58
CA PRO A 150 21.28 40.91 16.47
C PRO A 150 22.23 41.00 15.26
N SER A 151 22.74 39.87 14.80
CA SER A 151 23.24 39.71 13.44
C SER A 151 22.47 38.60 12.74
N SER A 152 21.63 39.04 11.80
CA SER A 152 21.08 38.33 10.64
C SER A 152 21.32 36.82 10.53
N ASN A 153 20.29 36.03 10.79
CA ASN A 153 19.97 34.87 9.96
C ASN A 153 18.48 34.53 10.10
N GLU A 154 17.67 35.04 9.18
CA GLU A 154 16.26 34.68 9.04
C GLU A 154 16.15 33.27 8.44
N GLY A 155 15.35 32.40 9.07
CA GLY A 155 14.62 31.34 8.38
C GLY A 155 15.30 29.98 8.18
N ALA A 156 16.08 29.46 9.13
CA ALA A 156 16.44 28.04 9.12
C ALA A 156 15.31 27.21 9.78
N GLY A 157 14.32 26.80 8.99
CA GLY A 157 13.40 25.74 9.40
C GLY A 157 14.20 24.51 9.83
N VAL A 158 13.86 23.94 10.99
CA VAL A 158 14.49 22.74 11.56
C VAL A 158 14.47 21.64 10.50
N ARG A 159 15.64 21.35 9.91
CA ARG A 159 15.79 20.22 8.98
C ARG A 159 15.70 18.94 9.81
N PRO A 160 14.92 17.93 9.40
CA PRO A 160 14.98 16.64 10.05
C PRO A 160 16.39 16.06 9.83
N ASP A 161 17.15 15.86 10.91
CA ASP A 161 18.53 15.35 10.86
C ASP A 161 18.59 13.94 10.21
N LEU A 162 17.49 13.15 10.27
CA LEU A 162 17.36 11.89 9.55
C LEU A 162 15.87 11.50 9.36
N LEU A 163 15.40 11.44 8.11
CA LEU A 163 14.06 10.93 7.82
C LEU A 163 14.06 9.40 7.74
N THR A 164 13.33 8.72 8.62
CA THR A 164 13.14 7.26 8.57
C THR A 164 11.88 6.89 7.79
N ILE A 165 11.98 5.92 6.89
CA ILE A 165 10.87 5.38 6.10
C ILE A 165 10.81 3.87 6.36
N VAL A 166 9.66 3.40 6.84
CA VAL A 166 9.34 1.97 6.98
C VAL A 166 8.37 1.61 5.87
N TYR A 167 8.67 0.59 5.08
CA TYR A 167 7.82 0.23 3.94
C TYR A 167 7.69 -1.28 3.73
N GLY A 168 6.73 -1.67 2.89
CA GLY A 168 6.43 -3.06 2.53
C GLY A 168 5.09 -3.53 3.09
N PHE A 169 4.77 -4.80 2.88
CA PHE A 169 3.50 -5.38 3.32
C PHE A 169 3.38 -5.33 4.84
N GLY A 170 2.32 -4.71 5.35
CA GLY A 170 2.07 -4.64 6.79
C GLY A 170 2.96 -3.62 7.53
N ALA A 171 3.57 -2.66 6.85
CA ALA A 171 4.32 -1.59 7.51
C ALA A 171 3.48 -0.86 8.57
N SER A 172 2.19 -0.65 8.33
CA SER A 172 1.26 -0.02 9.30
C SER A 172 1.00 -0.88 10.54
N TYR A 173 1.24 -2.19 10.46
CA TYR A 173 1.19 -3.10 11.61
C TYR A 173 2.45 -3.01 12.49
N VAL A 174 3.60 -2.67 11.90
CA VAL A 174 4.87 -2.58 12.63
C VAL A 174 4.83 -1.39 13.59
N THR A 175 4.33 -0.24 13.14
CA THR A 175 4.21 0.98 13.92
C THR A 175 3.07 1.86 13.39
N SER A 176 2.28 2.42 14.31
CA SER A 176 1.24 3.41 14.00
C SER A 176 1.74 4.86 14.15
N ALA A 177 3.02 5.06 14.45
CA ALA A 177 3.61 6.38 14.62
C ALA A 177 4.07 6.95 13.27
N GLY A 178 4.01 8.28 13.15
CA GLY A 178 4.42 8.98 11.94
C GLY A 178 3.36 8.99 10.84
N VAL A 179 3.75 9.53 9.69
CA VAL A 179 2.85 9.73 8.55
C VAL A 179 2.51 8.38 7.91
N GLN A 180 1.23 8.06 7.83
CA GLN A 180 0.72 6.78 7.36
C GLN A 180 0.32 6.88 5.88
N VAL A 181 0.94 6.06 5.04
CA VAL A 181 0.69 5.98 3.60
C VAL A 181 0.24 4.58 3.25
N TYR A 182 -0.82 4.46 2.46
CA TYR A 182 -1.26 3.17 1.95
C TYR A 182 -1.23 3.17 0.41
N VAL A 183 -0.47 2.25 -0.18
CA VAL A 183 -0.32 2.09 -1.63
C VAL A 183 -1.11 0.89 -2.11
N ASP A 184 -2.17 1.13 -2.87
CA ASP A 184 -3.07 0.07 -3.34
C ASP A 184 -2.86 -0.22 -4.83
N VAL A 185 -3.09 -1.48 -5.21
CA VAL A 185 -3.07 -1.90 -6.61
C VAL A 185 -4.32 -2.74 -6.87
N PRO A 186 -5.07 -2.46 -7.96
CA PRO A 186 -6.19 -3.29 -8.39
C PRO A 186 -5.77 -4.75 -8.61
N LYS A 187 -6.64 -5.69 -8.22
CA LYS A 187 -6.34 -7.13 -8.28
C LYS A 187 -6.09 -7.63 -9.71
N ASP A 188 -6.75 -7.03 -10.69
CA ASP A 188 -6.55 -7.33 -12.12
C ASP A 188 -5.17 -6.85 -12.59
N ARG A 189 -4.74 -5.66 -12.17
CA ARG A 189 -3.36 -5.18 -12.43
C ARG A 189 -2.33 -6.10 -11.78
N GLY A 190 -2.53 -6.48 -10.51
CA GLY A 190 -1.67 -7.42 -9.81
C GLY A 190 -1.58 -8.79 -10.51
N GLN A 191 -2.70 -9.30 -11.03
CA GLN A 191 -2.73 -10.53 -11.83
C GLN A 191 -1.95 -10.40 -13.14
N GLN A 192 -2.11 -9.29 -13.87
CA GLN A 192 -1.37 -9.05 -15.12
C GLN A 192 0.14 -9.01 -14.87
N LEU A 193 0.57 -8.32 -13.81
CA LEU A 193 1.97 -8.25 -13.42
C LEU A 193 2.52 -9.61 -12.98
N ALA A 194 1.72 -10.40 -12.25
CA ALA A 194 2.10 -11.75 -11.85
C ALA A 194 2.25 -12.69 -13.05
N ALA A 195 1.35 -12.60 -14.03
CA ALA A 195 1.44 -13.38 -15.28
C ALA A 195 2.70 -13.04 -16.09
N GLN A 196 3.22 -11.83 -15.94
CA GLN A 196 4.46 -11.36 -16.57
C GLN A 196 5.71 -11.63 -15.70
N GLY A 197 5.56 -12.17 -14.49
CA GLY A 197 6.66 -12.44 -13.57
C GLY A 197 7.26 -11.18 -12.92
N PHE A 198 6.53 -10.06 -12.90
CA PHE A 198 7.04 -8.78 -12.38
C PHE A 198 6.78 -8.54 -10.89
N VAL A 199 6.06 -9.43 -10.23
CA VAL A 199 5.71 -9.32 -8.80
C VAL A 199 5.78 -10.68 -8.14
N CYS A 200 5.96 -10.69 -6.82
CA CYS A 200 5.95 -11.89 -5.99
C CYS A 200 4.72 -11.93 -5.06
N ASN A 201 4.37 -13.13 -4.59
CA ASN A 201 3.48 -13.27 -3.44
C ASN A 201 4.17 -12.77 -2.16
N VAL A 202 3.39 -12.48 -1.12
CA VAL A 202 3.92 -11.93 0.15
C VAL A 202 4.93 -12.90 0.78
N GLY A 203 6.19 -12.45 0.96
CA GLY A 203 7.27 -13.27 1.53
C GLY A 203 7.83 -14.34 0.59
N ALA A 204 7.48 -14.32 -0.69
CA ALA A 204 8.15 -15.14 -1.71
C ALA A 204 9.42 -14.44 -2.21
N ALA A 205 10.50 -15.20 -2.41
CA ALA A 205 11.75 -14.66 -2.92
C ALA A 205 11.74 -14.41 -4.43
N GLU A 206 11.01 -15.25 -5.17
CA GLU A 206 10.93 -15.22 -6.64
C GLU A 206 9.48 -15.48 -7.08
N PRO A 207 9.09 -15.01 -8.28
CA PRO A 207 7.78 -15.33 -8.85
C PRO A 207 7.68 -16.82 -9.17
N GLU A 208 6.53 -17.42 -8.86
CA GLU A 208 6.19 -18.78 -9.28
C GLU A 208 5.38 -18.75 -10.59
N GLY A 209 5.02 -19.93 -11.12
CA GLY A 209 4.09 -19.99 -12.26
C GLY A 209 2.76 -19.30 -11.94
N PHE A 210 2.18 -18.59 -12.91
CA PHE A 210 0.99 -17.74 -12.71
C PHE A 210 -0.16 -18.47 -11.99
N GLY A 211 -0.40 -19.75 -12.31
CA GLY A 211 -1.44 -20.55 -11.63
C GLY A 211 -1.22 -20.68 -10.12
N ALA A 212 0.01 -21.00 -9.69
CA ALA A 212 0.37 -21.10 -8.27
C ALA A 212 0.31 -19.72 -7.59
N MET A 213 0.84 -18.69 -8.26
CA MET A 213 0.80 -17.32 -7.77
C MET A 213 -0.63 -16.82 -7.58
N TYR A 214 -1.48 -16.96 -8.59
CA TYR A 214 -2.87 -16.53 -8.56
C TYR A 214 -3.64 -17.27 -7.48
N LYS A 215 -3.45 -18.59 -7.38
CA LYS A 215 -4.05 -19.40 -6.31
C LYS A 215 -3.67 -18.88 -4.93
N ARG A 216 -2.38 -18.62 -4.69
CA ARG A 216 -1.90 -18.08 -3.42
C ARG A 216 -2.42 -16.65 -3.16
N MET A 217 -2.46 -15.79 -4.18
CA MET A 217 -3.08 -14.47 -4.06
C MET A 217 -4.55 -14.60 -3.63
N TYR A 218 -5.31 -15.48 -4.28
CA TYR A 218 -6.74 -15.62 -4.04
C TYR A 218 -7.07 -16.19 -2.66
N PHE A 219 -6.43 -17.30 -2.27
CA PHE A 219 -6.76 -18.01 -1.03
C PHE A 219 -5.97 -17.52 0.19
N VAL A 220 -4.82 -16.87 0.00
CA VAL A 220 -3.94 -16.45 1.10
C VAL A 220 -3.76 -14.94 1.13
N ASP A 221 -3.06 -14.37 0.14
CA ASP A 221 -2.55 -13.00 0.26
C ASP A 221 -3.69 -11.97 0.28
N TRP A 222 -4.68 -12.08 -0.60
CA TRP A 222 -5.79 -11.13 -0.64
C TRP A 222 -6.65 -11.19 0.63
N PRO A 223 -7.14 -12.35 1.12
CA PRO A 223 -7.85 -12.39 2.40
C PRO A 223 -7.04 -11.80 3.55
N MET A 224 -5.74 -12.11 3.59
CA MET A 224 -4.83 -11.63 4.63
C MET A 224 -4.64 -10.12 4.59
N LEU A 225 -4.19 -9.60 3.45
CA LEU A 225 -3.92 -8.17 3.26
C LEU A 225 -5.20 -7.33 3.29
N ASN A 226 -6.37 -7.86 2.88
CA ASN A 226 -7.63 -7.14 3.03
C ASN A 226 -8.04 -6.94 4.49
N ARG A 227 -7.64 -7.81 5.42
CA ARG A 227 -7.84 -7.58 6.86
C ARG A 227 -6.95 -6.43 7.35
N LEU A 228 -5.68 -6.40 6.95
CA LEU A 228 -4.76 -5.30 7.27
C LEU A 228 -5.16 -3.97 6.64
N LYS A 229 -5.58 -4.00 5.36
CA LYS A 229 -6.11 -2.81 4.68
C LYS A 229 -7.27 -2.21 5.45
N ARG A 230 -8.21 -3.02 5.94
CA ARG A 230 -9.34 -2.54 6.75
C ARG A 230 -8.91 -1.83 8.04
N THR A 231 -7.81 -2.24 8.65
CA THR A 231 -7.26 -1.56 9.84
C THR A 231 -6.44 -0.32 9.49
N ALA A 232 -5.81 -0.27 8.32
CA ALA A 232 -4.96 0.85 7.89
C ALA A 232 -5.77 2.06 7.36
N LEU A 233 -6.79 1.83 6.52
CA LEU A 233 -7.54 2.90 5.84
C LEU A 233 -8.15 3.99 6.76
N PRO A 234 -8.63 3.68 7.99
CA PRO A 234 -9.14 4.70 8.90
C PRO A 234 -8.09 5.72 9.35
N HIS A 235 -6.81 5.32 9.40
CA HIS A 235 -5.73 6.08 10.02
C HIS A 235 -4.69 6.61 9.02
N MET A 236 -4.77 6.25 7.74
CA MET A 236 -3.84 6.77 6.73
C MET A 236 -3.99 8.28 6.50
N ASP A 237 -2.86 8.93 6.25
CA ASP A 237 -2.74 10.33 5.86
C ASP A 237 -2.79 10.50 4.34
N LEU A 238 -2.26 9.52 3.58
CA LEU A 238 -2.32 9.49 2.11
C LEU A 238 -2.78 8.11 1.61
N PHE A 239 -3.68 8.12 0.63
CA PHE A 239 -4.01 6.95 -0.19
C PHE A 239 -3.36 7.12 -1.55
N VAL A 240 -2.53 6.17 -1.95
CA VAL A 240 -1.78 6.17 -3.19
C VAL A 240 -2.30 5.03 -4.08
N ASP A 241 -2.68 5.37 -5.31
CA ASP A 241 -2.89 4.41 -6.39
C ASP A 241 -1.55 4.07 -7.04
N GLY A 242 -1.09 2.84 -6.80
CA GLY A 242 0.17 2.30 -7.31
C GLY A 242 0.03 1.54 -8.63
N THR A 243 -1.13 1.61 -9.32
CA THR A 243 -1.39 0.91 -10.59
C THR A 243 -0.28 1.15 -11.61
N GLU A 244 0.16 2.40 -11.73
CA GLU A 244 1.35 2.80 -12.48
C GLU A 244 2.47 3.17 -11.49
N SER A 245 3.33 2.19 -11.20
CA SER A 245 4.36 2.34 -10.17
C SER A 245 5.43 3.38 -10.52
N THR A 246 5.51 3.88 -11.77
CA THR A 246 6.42 4.98 -12.17
C THR A 246 5.79 6.37 -12.04
N ALA A 247 4.45 6.45 -12.02
CA ALA A 247 3.69 7.70 -11.96
C ALA A 247 2.45 7.51 -11.07
N PRO A 248 2.63 7.33 -9.74
CA PRO A 248 1.52 7.09 -8.82
C PRO A 248 0.61 8.31 -8.76
N SER A 249 -0.68 8.08 -8.53
CA SER A 249 -1.62 9.14 -8.18
C SER A 249 -2.06 8.99 -6.74
N PHE A 250 -2.44 10.09 -6.08
CA PHE A 250 -2.77 10.04 -4.67
C PHE A 250 -3.73 11.14 -4.24
N VAL A 251 -4.37 10.90 -3.10
CA VAL A 251 -5.28 11.82 -2.42
C VAL A 251 -4.97 11.80 -0.93
N SER A 252 -5.38 12.86 -0.21
CA SER A 252 -5.32 12.83 1.26
C SER A 252 -6.29 11.79 1.82
N GLY A 253 -5.93 11.19 2.96
CA GLY A 253 -6.77 10.23 3.66
C GLY A 253 -8.10 10.85 4.11
N VAL A 254 -8.12 12.15 4.43
CA VAL A 254 -9.35 12.90 4.73
C VAL A 254 -10.26 12.93 3.51
N ALA A 255 -9.73 13.34 2.35
CA ALA A 255 -10.49 13.41 1.11
C ALA A 255 -10.98 12.03 0.65
N PHE A 256 -10.12 11.01 0.76
CA PHE A 256 -10.49 9.62 0.46
C PHE A 256 -11.66 9.13 1.32
N ARG A 257 -11.56 9.29 2.64
CA ARG A 257 -12.63 8.86 3.57
C ARG A 257 -13.91 9.68 3.38
N HIS A 258 -13.79 10.96 3.00
CA HIS A 258 -14.93 11.79 2.65
C HIS A 258 -15.65 11.27 1.39
N ALA A 259 -14.89 10.94 0.33
CA ALA A 259 -15.42 10.41 -0.92
C ALA A 259 -16.14 9.07 -0.68
N LEU A 260 -15.54 8.17 0.09
CA LEU A 260 -16.19 6.89 0.44
C LEU A 260 -17.49 7.07 1.21
N ARG A 261 -17.55 8.06 2.12
CA ARG A 261 -18.78 8.35 2.88
C ARG A 261 -19.89 8.88 1.96
N GLU A 262 -19.56 9.78 1.04
CA GLU A 262 -20.51 10.28 0.04
C GLU A 262 -21.01 9.15 -0.87
N LEU A 263 -20.11 8.32 -1.40
CA LEU A 263 -20.48 7.18 -2.27
C LEU A 263 -21.39 6.17 -1.57
N ALA A 264 -21.13 5.89 -0.29
CA ALA A 264 -21.93 4.94 0.48
C ALA A 264 -23.38 5.41 0.71
N GLN A 265 -23.66 6.71 0.53
CA GLN A 265 -24.98 7.32 0.68
C GLN A 265 -25.72 7.48 -0.66
N GLN A 266 -25.14 6.98 -1.76
CA GLN A 266 -25.67 7.10 -3.11
C GLN A 266 -25.87 5.72 -3.75
N PRO A 267 -26.79 5.58 -4.71
CA PRO A 267 -26.88 4.36 -5.51
C PRO A 267 -25.58 4.11 -6.28
N PHE A 268 -25.02 2.91 -6.16
CA PHE A 268 -23.88 2.47 -6.98
C PHE A 268 -24.28 1.30 -7.87
N ARG A 269 -23.67 1.23 -9.06
CA ARG A 269 -23.79 0.10 -9.97
C ARG A 269 -22.49 -0.68 -9.97
N VAL A 270 -22.57 -1.98 -9.70
CA VAL A 270 -21.41 -2.86 -9.87
C VAL A 270 -21.06 -2.98 -11.35
N LYS A 271 -19.79 -2.78 -11.69
CA LYS A 271 -19.23 -3.12 -12.99
C LYS A 271 -18.45 -4.43 -12.81
N PRO A 272 -19.04 -5.59 -13.09
CA PRO A 272 -18.33 -6.85 -12.93
C PRO A 272 -17.14 -6.89 -13.89
N TRP A 273 -16.01 -7.38 -13.39
CA TRP A 273 -14.85 -7.74 -14.19
C TRP A 273 -14.65 -9.24 -14.04
N PHE A 274 -14.41 -9.93 -15.16
CA PHE A 274 -14.23 -11.38 -15.19
C PHE A 274 -12.77 -11.68 -15.50
N ALA A 275 -12.08 -12.37 -14.58
CA ALA A 275 -10.76 -12.91 -14.85
C ALA A 275 -10.88 -14.06 -15.86
N PRO A 276 -10.20 -14.01 -17.02
CA PRO A 276 -10.12 -15.17 -17.89
C PRO A 276 -9.40 -16.29 -17.15
N GLY A 277 -10.07 -17.42 -16.99
CA GLY A 277 -9.57 -18.57 -16.25
C GLY A 277 -10.20 -19.86 -16.75
N PRO A 278 -9.70 -21.04 -16.32
CA PRO A 278 -10.23 -22.33 -16.73
C PRO A 278 -11.59 -22.57 -16.04
N TRP A 279 -12.63 -21.89 -16.50
CA TRP A 279 -13.99 -21.94 -15.95
C TRP A 279 -14.77 -23.17 -16.44
N GLY A 280 -14.08 -24.31 -16.58
CA GLY A 280 -14.69 -25.52 -17.14
C GLY A 280 -15.21 -25.32 -18.57
N GLY A 281 -14.92 -24.21 -19.24
CA GLY A 281 -15.39 -23.93 -20.60
C GLY A 281 -14.92 -24.99 -21.58
N GLN A 282 -13.70 -25.51 -21.40
CA GLN A 282 -13.19 -26.63 -22.19
C GLN A 282 -13.94 -27.93 -21.90
N TRP A 283 -14.19 -28.24 -20.63
CA TRP A 283 -15.03 -29.37 -20.23
C TRP A 283 -16.46 -29.23 -20.76
N MET A 284 -17.06 -28.03 -20.73
CA MET A 284 -18.38 -27.75 -21.26
C MET A 284 -18.42 -27.83 -22.79
N LYS A 285 -17.36 -27.38 -23.50
CA LYS A 285 -17.20 -27.59 -24.94
C LYS A 285 -17.19 -29.07 -25.28
N GLU A 286 -16.45 -29.88 -24.51
CA GLU A 286 -16.35 -31.33 -24.70
C GLU A 286 -17.65 -32.08 -24.33
N GLN A 287 -18.31 -31.73 -23.23
CA GLN A 287 -19.49 -32.44 -22.73
C GLN A 287 -20.81 -31.97 -23.36
N PHE A 288 -20.90 -30.72 -23.79
CA PHE A 288 -22.14 -30.12 -24.32
C PHE A 288 -22.04 -29.66 -25.78
N GLY A 289 -20.92 -29.89 -26.47
CA GLY A 289 -20.77 -29.60 -27.90
C GLY A 289 -20.81 -28.10 -28.25
N LEU A 290 -20.32 -27.24 -27.35
CA LEU A 290 -20.31 -25.79 -27.57
C LEU A 290 -19.30 -25.40 -28.69
N PRO A 291 -19.58 -24.34 -29.48
CA PRO A 291 -18.69 -23.90 -30.54
C PRO A 291 -17.28 -23.56 -30.02
N PRO A 292 -16.21 -23.99 -30.71
CA PRO A 292 -14.84 -23.82 -30.23
C PRO A 292 -14.39 -22.35 -30.20
N GLU A 293 -14.97 -21.50 -31.06
CA GLU A 293 -14.44 -20.16 -31.39
C GLU A 293 -15.04 -18.99 -30.60
N GLN A 294 -16.09 -19.20 -29.78
CA GLN A 294 -16.63 -18.11 -28.95
C GLN A 294 -16.18 -18.24 -27.48
N PRO A 295 -15.80 -17.11 -26.84
CA PRO A 295 -15.43 -17.06 -25.44
C PRO A 295 -16.63 -17.26 -24.50
#